data_AF-A0A1W9LMG7-F1
#
_entry.id   AF-A0A1W9LMG7-F1
#
_cell.length_a   1.000
_cell.length_b   1.000
_cell.length_c   1.000
_cell.angle_alpha   90.00
_cell.angle_beta   90.00
_cell.angle_gamma   90.00
#
_symmetry.space_group_name_H-M   'P 1'
#
loop_
_entity.id
_entity.type
_entity.pdbx_description
1 polymer ?
#
loop_
_entity_poly.entity_id
_entity_poly.type
_entity_poly.pdbx_seq_one_letter_code
_entity_poly.pdbx_strand_id
1 'polypeptide(L)'
;MEQITKRQLKILECIRERKTANNQEIQKCLKDIFGDISRTTVVRDINRLLEENLIERKGEGRNVRYEELVKNELLSYFDADKYFQNGPDERSLAFERFNFDIFKNLKDIFTSEEISELKELNDAYNARIKKMPASAIKKEFERITIELSWKSSHIEGNTYSLIDTEILIKNREEAQGHKREEAVMILNHKKALEYILEERKDFRKLNLRKIENIHRIIVEGLGVQHGIRKGLVGVVGTRYKPLDNEYQIKEAIEKTVKIINGLDDCFSKALVGLAMISCIQPFEDGNKRTSRLLTNSILLADDACPLSFRSINEGDYKKAIIIFYEQNSIRMLKQLFIQQFKFAVKNYF
;
A
#
# COMPACT_ATOMS: atom_id res chain seq x y z
N MET A 1 18.00 -4.22 -2.93
CA MET A 1 17.82 -2.79 -3.26
C MET A 1 18.39 -1.94 -2.13
N GLU A 2 19.54 -1.30 -2.38
CA GLU A 2 20.01 -0.22 -1.50
C GLU A 2 19.01 0.96 -1.60
N GLN A 3 18.88 1.69 -0.50
CA GLN A 3 17.96 2.83 -0.44
C GLN A 3 18.46 3.93 -1.38
N ILE A 4 17.62 4.32 -2.34
CA ILE A 4 17.93 5.44 -3.25
C ILE A 4 18.18 6.69 -2.40
N THR A 5 19.33 7.32 -2.60
CA THR A 5 19.75 8.48 -1.82
C THR A 5 18.90 9.71 -2.16
N LYS A 6 18.79 10.68 -1.24
CA LYS A 6 18.11 11.97 -1.49
C LYS A 6 18.61 12.66 -2.76
N ARG A 7 19.90 12.52 -3.09
CA ARG A 7 20.48 13.11 -4.30
C ARG A 7 20.02 12.39 -5.57
N GLN A 8 20.05 11.06 -5.58
CA GLN A 8 19.53 10.25 -6.70
C GLN A 8 18.03 10.48 -6.93
N LEU A 9 17.26 10.61 -5.84
CA LEU A 9 15.85 10.98 -5.92
C LEU A 9 15.65 12.35 -6.62
N LYS A 10 16.47 13.35 -6.30
CA LYS A 10 16.41 14.65 -6.97
C LYS A 10 16.78 14.59 -8.45
N ILE A 11 17.68 13.69 -8.84
CA ILE A 11 17.99 13.44 -10.27
C ILE A 11 16.73 12.93 -10.99
N LEU A 12 15.98 11.99 -10.40
CA LEU A 12 14.73 11.48 -10.97
C LEU A 12 13.69 12.60 -11.11
N GLU A 13 13.51 13.46 -10.10
CA GLU A 13 12.61 14.62 -10.17
C GLU A 13 12.98 15.56 -11.33
N CYS A 14 14.27 15.89 -11.47
CA CYS A 14 14.77 16.76 -12.55
C CYS A 14 14.54 16.16 -13.95
N ILE A 15 14.78 14.86 -14.12
CA ILE A 15 14.52 14.17 -15.40
C ILE A 15 13.02 14.19 -15.71
N ARG A 16 12.17 13.92 -14.71
CA ARG A 16 10.72 13.87 -14.87
C ARG A 16 10.12 15.23 -15.25
N GLU A 17 10.47 16.29 -14.51
CA GLU A 17 10.00 17.66 -14.80
C GLU A 17 10.35 18.10 -16.23
N ARG A 18 11.49 17.63 -16.75
CA ARG A 18 12.00 17.98 -18.09
C ARG A 18 11.65 16.96 -19.17
N LYS A 19 11.01 15.84 -18.83
CA LYS A 19 10.85 14.61 -19.63
C LYS A 19 12.16 13.89 -20.00
N THR A 20 13.22 14.65 -20.31
CA THR A 20 14.57 14.15 -20.55
C THR A 20 15.58 15.15 -19.97
N ALA A 21 16.73 14.69 -19.48
CA ALA A 21 17.80 15.60 -19.04
C ALA A 21 19.19 15.07 -19.38
N ASN A 22 20.13 15.96 -19.67
CA ASN A 22 21.55 15.63 -19.82
C ASN A 22 22.34 15.88 -18.51
N ASN A 23 23.62 15.49 -18.50
CA ASN A 23 24.49 15.62 -17.32
C ASN A 23 24.59 17.06 -16.78
N GLN A 24 24.64 18.08 -17.65
CA GLN A 24 24.74 19.49 -17.22
C GLN A 24 23.42 19.97 -16.60
N GLU A 25 22.29 19.56 -17.17
CA GLU A 25 20.96 19.90 -16.64
C GLU A 25 20.72 19.27 -15.28
N ILE A 26 21.09 17.99 -15.12
CA ILE A 26 21.03 17.29 -13.84
C ILE A 26 21.95 17.97 -12.82
N GLN A 27 23.19 18.29 -13.20
CA GLN A 27 24.13 18.99 -12.30
C GLN A 27 23.57 20.36 -11.85
N LYS A 28 22.91 21.10 -12.75
CA LYS A 28 22.25 22.36 -12.41
C LYS A 28 21.08 22.16 -11.44
N CYS A 29 20.22 21.18 -11.69
CA CYS A 29 19.11 20.84 -10.79
C CYS A 29 19.56 20.48 -9.37
N LEU A 30 20.73 19.84 -9.23
CA LEU A 30 21.25 19.46 -7.93
C LEU A 30 21.93 20.63 -7.19
N LYS A 31 22.47 21.60 -7.93
CA LYS A 31 23.20 22.74 -7.37
C LYS A 31 22.36 23.56 -6.39
N ASP A 32 21.08 23.74 -6.71
CA ASP A 32 20.16 24.56 -5.91
C ASP A 32 19.88 23.98 -4.51
N ILE A 33 20.10 22.67 -4.31
CA ILE A 33 19.73 21.96 -3.06
C ILE A 33 20.97 21.43 -2.32
N PHE A 34 21.96 20.93 -3.06
CA PHE A 34 23.12 20.24 -2.49
C PHE A 34 24.43 21.01 -2.67
N GLY A 35 24.38 22.22 -3.25
CA GLY A 35 25.56 23.03 -3.56
C GLY A 35 26.37 22.50 -4.74
N ASP A 36 27.62 22.95 -4.87
CA ASP A 36 28.47 22.53 -5.99
C ASP A 36 28.88 21.05 -5.88
N ILE A 37 28.29 20.23 -6.75
CA ILE A 37 28.58 18.80 -6.85
C ILE A 37 29.48 18.53 -8.04
N SER A 38 30.51 17.70 -7.83
CA SER A 38 31.42 17.28 -8.89
C SER A 38 30.68 16.47 -9.97
N ARG A 39 31.10 16.64 -11.23
CA ARG A 39 30.55 15.87 -12.36
C ARG A 39 30.68 14.36 -12.14
N THR A 40 31.77 13.92 -11.53
CA THR A 40 32.04 12.50 -11.23
C THR A 40 31.00 11.93 -10.26
N THR A 41 30.59 12.70 -9.25
CA THR A 41 29.54 12.30 -8.31
C THR A 41 28.18 12.17 -9.02
N VAL A 42 27.82 13.13 -9.87
CA VAL A 42 26.57 13.09 -10.65
C VAL A 42 26.54 11.86 -11.56
N VAL A 43 27.63 11.57 -12.27
CA VAL A 43 27.75 10.39 -13.14
C VAL A 43 27.63 9.10 -12.33
N ARG A 44 28.21 9.02 -11.12
CA ARG A 44 28.08 7.85 -10.25
C ARG A 44 26.62 7.61 -9.85
N ASP A 45 25.89 8.66 -9.50
CA ASP A 45 24.48 8.54 -9.13
C ASP A 45 23.60 8.18 -10.34
N ILE A 46 23.87 8.75 -11.51
CA ILE A 46 23.19 8.39 -12.77
C ILE A 46 23.45 6.93 -13.12
N ASN A 47 24.71 6.47 -13.04
CA ASN A 47 25.04 5.07 -13.29
C ASN A 47 24.30 4.15 -12.33
N ARG A 48 24.18 4.55 -11.06
CA ARG A 48 23.39 3.77 -10.12
C ARG A 48 21.90 3.73 -10.49
N LEU A 49 21.33 4.85 -10.93
CA LEU A 49 19.94 4.90 -11.38
C LEU A 49 19.72 4.08 -12.68
N LEU A 50 20.72 3.99 -13.56
CA LEU A 50 20.71 3.11 -14.73
C LEU A 50 20.79 1.64 -14.32
N GLU A 51 21.67 1.28 -13.38
CA GLU A 51 21.81 -0.08 -12.83
C GLU A 51 20.51 -0.57 -12.16
N GLU A 52 19.82 0.33 -11.45
CA GLU A 52 18.54 0.03 -10.80
C GLU A 52 17.35 0.12 -11.78
N ASN A 53 17.59 0.28 -13.10
CA ASN A 53 16.57 0.36 -14.15
C ASN A 53 15.50 1.46 -13.89
N LEU A 54 15.93 2.58 -13.31
CA LEU A 54 15.05 3.72 -13.01
C LEU A 54 15.07 4.77 -14.12
N ILE A 55 16.18 4.86 -14.85
CA ILE A 55 16.34 5.73 -16.01
C ILE A 55 16.92 4.94 -17.17
N GLU A 56 16.69 5.38 -18.39
CA GLU A 56 17.36 4.86 -19.58
C GLU A 56 18.21 5.95 -20.24
N ARG A 57 19.25 5.52 -20.94
CA ARG A 57 20.16 6.40 -21.68
C ARG A 57 19.76 6.38 -23.15
N LYS A 58 19.41 7.54 -23.70
CA LYS A 58 19.21 7.75 -25.14
C LYS A 58 20.29 8.62 -25.75
N GLY A 59 20.67 8.28 -26.99
CA GLY A 59 21.66 9.01 -27.78
C GLY A 59 23.12 8.71 -27.40
N GLU A 60 24.03 9.30 -28.17
CA GLU A 60 25.47 9.05 -28.08
C GLU A 60 26.29 10.35 -27.94
N GLY A 61 27.48 10.24 -27.36
CA GLY A 61 28.42 11.35 -27.20
C GLY A 61 27.83 12.55 -26.46
N ARG A 62 27.76 13.71 -27.13
CA ARG A 62 27.23 14.96 -26.57
C ARG A 62 25.70 15.01 -26.52
N ASN A 63 25.02 14.11 -27.24
CA ASN A 63 23.56 14.05 -27.32
C ASN A 63 22.94 13.08 -26.30
N VAL A 64 23.75 12.58 -25.36
CA VAL A 64 23.27 11.69 -24.30
C VAL A 64 22.25 12.42 -23.43
N ARG A 65 21.05 11.86 -23.39
CA ARG A 65 19.98 12.26 -22.49
C ARG A 65 19.51 11.05 -21.70
N TYR A 66 19.05 11.33 -20.49
CA TYR A 66 18.45 10.36 -19.61
C TYR A 66 16.95 10.64 -19.53
N GLU A 67 16.14 9.61 -19.58
CA GLU A 67 14.70 9.69 -19.33
C GLU A 67 14.33 8.62 -18.30
N GLU A 68 13.19 8.79 -17.63
CA GLU A 68 12.72 7.80 -16.67
C GLU A 68 12.33 6.51 -17.43
N LEU A 69 12.92 5.37 -17.05
CA LEU A 69 12.62 4.08 -17.68
C LEU A 69 11.26 3.54 -17.20
N VAL A 70 10.75 4.09 -16.10
CA VAL A 70 9.48 3.70 -15.50
C VAL A 70 8.33 4.04 -16.46
N LYS A 71 7.92 3.05 -17.26
CA LYS A 71 6.80 3.15 -18.22
C LYS A 71 5.44 3.30 -17.52
N ASN A 72 5.34 2.85 -16.26
CA ASN A 72 4.13 2.96 -15.47
C ASN A 72 4.13 4.25 -14.65
N GLU A 73 3.26 5.19 -15.02
CA GLU A 73 3.13 6.50 -14.37
C GLU A 73 2.87 6.43 -12.86
N LEU A 74 2.29 5.33 -12.34
CA LEU A 74 2.05 5.16 -10.91
C LEU A 74 3.34 4.94 -10.11
N LEU A 75 4.42 4.49 -10.78
CA LEU A 75 5.71 4.20 -10.14
C LEU A 75 6.69 5.37 -10.24
N SER A 76 6.31 6.43 -10.96
CA SER A 76 7.15 7.61 -11.11
C SER A 76 7.53 8.19 -9.75
N TYR A 77 8.78 8.65 -9.65
CA TYR A 77 9.30 9.20 -8.41
C TYR A 77 8.47 10.41 -7.94
N PHE A 78 8.22 10.47 -6.63
CA PHE A 78 7.50 11.55 -5.97
C PHE A 78 8.19 11.90 -4.64
N ASP A 79 8.55 13.17 -4.45
CA ASP A 79 9.20 13.64 -3.23
C ASP A 79 8.17 13.86 -2.12
N ALA A 80 7.92 12.81 -1.33
CA ALA A 80 7.01 12.84 -0.20
C ALA A 80 7.42 13.86 0.87
N ASP A 81 8.72 14.00 1.14
CA ASP A 81 9.21 14.88 2.21
C ASP A 81 8.93 16.34 1.86
N LYS A 82 9.27 16.76 0.63
CA LYS A 82 8.96 18.09 0.12
C LYS A 82 7.45 18.31 0.04
N TYR A 83 6.69 17.32 -0.38
CA TYR A 83 5.24 17.45 -0.54
C TYR A 83 4.50 17.68 0.77
N PHE A 84 4.91 17.01 1.85
CA PHE A 84 4.29 17.14 3.17
C PHE A 84 4.88 18.27 4.04
N GLN A 85 5.81 19.09 3.52
CA GLN A 85 6.17 20.37 4.15
C GLN A 85 5.01 21.37 4.12
N ASN A 86 4.16 21.28 3.10
CA ASN A 86 2.98 22.11 2.95
C ASN A 86 1.75 21.47 3.62
N GLY A 87 0.92 22.31 4.25
CA GLY A 87 -0.36 21.88 4.80
C GLY A 87 -1.32 21.40 3.70
N PRO A 88 -2.38 20.63 4.03
CA PRO A 88 -3.31 20.08 3.03
C PRO A 88 -3.87 21.08 2.02
N ASP A 89 -4.11 22.32 2.46
CA ASP A 89 -4.68 23.38 1.62
C ASP A 89 -3.66 24.01 0.66
N GLU A 90 -2.36 23.87 0.95
CA GLU A 90 -1.25 24.44 0.18
C GLU A 90 -0.58 23.40 -0.73
N ARG A 91 -0.93 22.12 -0.61
CA ARG A 91 -0.39 21.07 -1.49
C ARG A 91 -0.94 21.21 -2.92
N SER A 92 -0.03 21.03 -3.89
CA SER A 92 -0.36 21.00 -5.32
C SER A 92 -0.81 19.59 -5.73
N LEU A 93 -2.12 19.36 -5.71
CA LEU A 93 -2.72 18.08 -6.09
C LEU A 93 -2.71 17.90 -7.61
N ALA A 94 -2.23 16.75 -8.11
CA ALA A 94 -2.48 16.39 -9.50
C ALA A 94 -3.96 16.00 -9.71
N PHE A 95 -4.58 15.43 -8.68
CA PHE A 95 -5.97 14.99 -8.69
C PHE A 95 -6.70 15.41 -7.41
N GLU A 96 -7.65 16.34 -7.53
CA GLU A 96 -8.58 16.68 -6.44
C GLU A 96 -9.77 15.72 -6.35
N ARG A 97 -9.99 14.88 -7.37
CA ARG A 97 -11.07 13.89 -7.46
C ARG A 97 -10.55 12.56 -7.98
N PHE A 98 -11.32 11.49 -7.80
CA PHE A 98 -10.98 10.16 -8.33
C PHE A 98 -10.70 10.21 -9.84
N ASN A 99 -9.53 9.72 -10.24
CA ASN A 99 -9.10 9.66 -11.63
C ASN A 99 -9.43 8.29 -12.24
N PHE A 100 -10.38 8.23 -13.17
CA PHE A 100 -10.71 6.97 -13.87
C PHE A 100 -9.60 6.48 -14.82
N ASP A 101 -8.66 7.33 -15.24
CA ASP A 101 -7.55 6.87 -16.08
C ASP A 101 -6.55 6.01 -15.32
N ILE A 102 -6.58 6.00 -13.99
CA ILE A 102 -5.70 5.16 -13.15
C ILE A 102 -5.80 3.68 -13.53
N PHE A 103 -6.97 3.22 -13.97
CA PHE A 103 -7.21 1.82 -14.35
C PHE A 103 -6.32 1.34 -15.50
N LYS A 104 -5.81 2.25 -16.34
CA LYS A 104 -4.89 1.93 -17.45
C LYS A 104 -3.51 1.50 -16.95
N ASN A 105 -3.12 1.96 -15.77
CA ASN A 105 -1.75 1.84 -15.24
C ASN A 105 -1.64 0.87 -14.04
N LEU A 106 -2.70 0.09 -13.72
CA LEU A 106 -2.68 -0.86 -12.58
C LEU A 106 -1.99 -2.21 -12.87
N LYS A 107 -1.43 -2.39 -14.07
CA LYS A 107 -0.61 -3.55 -14.44
C LYS A 107 0.87 -3.19 -14.35
N ASP A 108 1.74 -4.19 -14.22
CA ASP A 108 3.20 -4.00 -14.21
C ASP A 108 3.67 -3.02 -13.13
N ILE A 109 3.01 -3.04 -11.96
CA ILE A 109 3.34 -2.19 -10.80
C ILE A 109 4.51 -2.74 -9.97
N PHE A 110 4.92 -3.98 -10.24
CA PHE A 110 6.15 -4.58 -9.74
C PHE A 110 7.09 -4.90 -10.90
N THR A 111 8.39 -4.82 -10.66
CA THR A 111 9.37 -5.34 -11.62
C THR A 111 9.46 -6.86 -11.50
N SER A 112 10.00 -7.51 -12.53
CA SER A 112 10.22 -8.97 -12.51
C SER A 112 11.13 -9.39 -11.36
N GLU A 113 12.14 -8.58 -11.03
CA GLU A 113 13.07 -8.81 -9.92
C GLU A 113 12.36 -8.70 -8.57
N GLU A 114 11.52 -7.67 -8.37
CA GLU A 114 10.72 -7.53 -7.15
C GLU A 114 9.77 -8.73 -6.97
N ILE A 115 9.10 -9.18 -8.04
CA ILE A 115 8.25 -10.37 -8.00
C ILE A 115 9.07 -11.63 -7.68
N SER A 116 10.25 -11.80 -8.29
CA SER A 116 11.12 -12.94 -7.99
C SER A 116 11.53 -12.96 -6.52
N GLU A 117 11.97 -11.82 -5.96
CA GLU A 117 12.34 -11.70 -4.56
C GLU A 117 11.17 -12.05 -3.62
N LEU A 118 9.97 -11.53 -3.89
CA LEU A 118 8.79 -11.82 -3.08
C LEU A 118 8.39 -13.31 -3.16
N LYS A 119 8.51 -13.94 -4.33
CA LYS A 119 8.26 -15.38 -4.51
C LYS A 119 9.27 -16.22 -3.74
N GLU A 120 10.56 -15.93 -3.82
CA GLU A 120 11.61 -16.63 -3.07
C GLU A 120 11.37 -16.56 -1.55
N LEU A 121 11.01 -15.38 -1.04
CA LEU A 121 10.64 -15.19 0.36
C LEU A 121 9.40 -16.02 0.73
N ASN A 122 8.41 -16.07 -0.15
CA ASN A 122 7.20 -16.85 0.07
C ASN A 122 7.45 -18.36 0.04
N ASP A 123 8.35 -18.83 -0.82
CA ASP A 123 8.75 -20.23 -0.89
C ASP A 123 9.48 -20.65 0.39
N ALA A 124 10.35 -19.79 0.92
CA ALA A 124 10.98 -20.00 2.22
C ALA A 124 9.95 -20.09 3.36
N TYR A 125 8.96 -19.19 3.37
CA TYR A 125 7.83 -19.25 4.30
C TYR A 125 7.06 -20.57 4.19
N ASN A 126 6.68 -20.97 2.97
CA ASN A 126 5.94 -22.21 2.72
C ASN A 126 6.74 -23.46 3.11
N ALA A 127 8.06 -23.44 2.92
CA ALA A 127 8.94 -24.53 3.35
C ALA A 127 8.99 -24.67 4.89
N ARG A 128 8.91 -23.57 5.64
CA ARG A 128 8.84 -23.59 7.11
C ARG A 128 7.47 -24.08 7.58
N ILE A 129 6.37 -23.53 7.04
CA ILE A 129 5.01 -23.96 7.34
C ILE A 129 4.82 -25.47 7.16
N LYS A 130 5.32 -26.05 6.06
CA LYS A 130 5.20 -27.50 5.78
C LYS A 130 5.86 -28.39 6.83
N LYS A 131 6.87 -27.87 7.55
CA LYS A 131 7.61 -28.60 8.60
C LYS A 131 7.05 -28.35 10.01
N MET A 132 6.17 -27.36 10.18
CA MET A 132 5.65 -26.99 11.48
C MET A 132 4.46 -27.88 11.90
N PRO A 133 4.36 -28.25 13.19
CA PRO A 133 3.16 -28.87 13.72
C PRO A 133 1.93 -27.95 13.58
N ALA A 134 0.75 -28.53 13.33
CA ALA A 134 -0.49 -27.76 13.17
C ALA A 134 -0.80 -26.86 14.38
N SER A 135 -0.44 -27.29 15.60
CA SER A 135 -0.58 -26.50 16.82
C SER A 135 0.32 -25.26 16.85
N ALA A 136 1.54 -25.34 16.30
CA ALA A 136 2.45 -24.21 16.18
C ALA A 136 1.96 -23.21 15.13
N ILE A 137 1.49 -23.71 13.98
CA ILE A 137 0.87 -22.88 12.93
C ILE A 137 -0.32 -22.10 13.50
N LYS A 138 -1.20 -22.77 14.26
CA LYS A 138 -2.35 -22.12 14.91
C LYS A 138 -1.92 -20.99 15.85
N LYS A 139 -0.87 -21.19 16.65
CA LYS A 139 -0.33 -20.16 17.56
C LYS A 139 0.23 -18.95 16.80
N GLU A 140 0.96 -19.18 15.70
CA GLU A 140 1.46 -18.06 14.89
C GLU A 140 0.34 -17.28 14.20
N PHE A 141 -0.71 -17.96 13.72
CA PHE A 141 -1.90 -17.27 13.20
C PHE A 141 -2.65 -16.50 14.29
N GLU A 142 -2.75 -17.03 15.51
CA GLU A 142 -3.33 -16.30 16.65
C GLU A 142 -2.52 -15.02 16.95
N ARG A 143 -1.20 -15.12 16.99
CA ARG A 143 -0.30 -13.97 17.17
C ARG A 143 -0.46 -12.93 16.06
N ILE A 144 -0.47 -13.34 14.79
CA ILE A 144 -0.73 -12.42 13.66
C ILE A 144 -2.11 -11.78 13.78
N THR A 145 -3.12 -12.53 14.21
CA THR A 145 -4.49 -12.03 14.37
C THR A 145 -4.53 -10.89 15.40
N ILE A 146 -3.86 -11.06 16.54
CA ILE A 146 -3.76 -10.04 17.58
C ILE A 146 -3.03 -8.80 17.05
N GLU A 147 -1.83 -8.98 16.51
CA GLU A 147 -0.99 -7.87 16.07
C GLU A 147 -1.60 -7.09 14.89
N LEU A 148 -2.22 -7.79 13.93
CA LEU A 148 -2.91 -7.16 12.81
C LEU A 148 -4.16 -6.40 13.27
N SER A 149 -4.98 -7.01 14.15
CA SER A 149 -6.21 -6.38 14.64
C SER A 149 -5.91 -5.11 15.43
N TRP A 150 -4.86 -5.15 16.27
CA TRP A 150 -4.32 -3.98 16.94
C TRP A 150 -3.84 -2.93 15.94
N LYS A 151 -2.86 -3.28 15.08
CA LYS A 151 -2.18 -2.28 14.25
C LYS A 151 -3.10 -1.63 13.23
N SER A 152 -3.97 -2.43 12.60
CA SER A 152 -4.96 -1.93 11.63
C SER A 152 -5.95 -0.97 12.27
N SER A 153 -6.35 -1.20 13.53
CA SER A 153 -7.23 -0.29 14.27
C SER A 153 -6.47 0.96 14.74
N HIS A 154 -5.23 0.79 15.20
CA HIS A 154 -4.37 1.87 15.68
C HIS A 154 -4.04 2.89 14.59
N ILE A 155 -3.82 2.45 13.34
CA ILE A 155 -3.65 3.34 12.18
C ILE A 155 -4.85 4.28 11.99
N GLU A 156 -6.06 3.83 12.34
CA GLU A 156 -7.30 4.62 12.27
C GLU A 156 -7.57 5.42 13.57
N GLY A 157 -6.65 5.45 14.53
CA GLY A 157 -6.75 6.24 15.75
C GLY A 157 -7.27 5.50 16.98
N ASN A 158 -7.42 4.17 16.91
CA ASN A 158 -7.74 3.35 18.09
C ASN A 158 -6.60 3.42 19.12
N THR A 159 -6.96 3.59 20.38
CA THR A 159 -6.05 3.89 21.49
C THR A 159 -5.65 2.66 22.30
N TYR A 160 -6.19 1.47 22.01
CA TYR A 160 -5.77 0.24 22.68
C TYR A 160 -4.27 -0.02 22.51
N SER A 161 -3.63 -0.46 23.60
CA SER A 161 -2.28 -1.02 23.50
C SER A 161 -2.31 -2.43 22.90
N LEU A 162 -1.15 -2.93 22.47
CA LEU A 162 -1.05 -4.30 21.99
C LEU A 162 -1.37 -5.31 23.10
N ILE A 163 -1.01 -5.02 24.36
CA ILE A 163 -1.28 -5.87 25.52
C ILE A 163 -2.78 -5.90 25.80
N ASP A 164 -3.44 -4.74 25.80
CA ASP A 164 -4.89 -4.66 25.99
C ASP A 164 -5.64 -5.38 24.88
N THR A 165 -5.12 -5.32 23.65
CA THR A 165 -5.68 -6.05 22.51
C THR A 165 -5.54 -7.57 22.70
N GLU A 166 -4.41 -8.05 23.19
CA GLU A 166 -4.21 -9.47 23.51
C GLU A 166 -5.19 -9.95 24.59
N ILE A 167 -5.33 -9.18 25.68
CA ILE A 167 -6.28 -9.46 26.77
C ILE A 167 -7.71 -9.49 26.23
N LEU A 168 -8.11 -8.50 25.43
CA LEU A 168 -9.43 -8.44 24.82
C LEU A 168 -9.71 -9.66 23.93
N ILE A 169 -8.75 -10.06 23.09
CA ILE A 169 -8.95 -11.17 22.16
C ILE A 169 -8.99 -12.53 22.87
N LYS A 170 -8.11 -12.74 23.86
CA LYS A 170 -7.97 -14.04 24.54
C LYS A 170 -8.98 -14.22 25.68
N ASN A 171 -9.19 -13.18 26.49
CA ASN A 171 -9.98 -13.25 27.71
C ASN A 171 -11.37 -12.61 27.56
N ARG A 172 -11.63 -11.88 26.46
CA ARG A 172 -12.85 -11.07 26.26
C ARG A 172 -13.04 -9.98 27.32
N GLU A 173 -11.93 -9.47 27.84
CA GLU A 173 -11.92 -8.41 28.84
C GLU A 173 -11.63 -7.06 28.16
N GLU A 174 -12.56 -6.11 28.28
CA GLU A 174 -12.38 -4.75 27.77
C GLU A 174 -11.46 -3.94 28.70
N ALA A 175 -10.50 -3.21 28.12
CA ALA A 175 -9.61 -2.34 28.87
C ALA A 175 -10.36 -1.10 29.40
N GLN A 176 -10.02 -0.67 30.61
CA GLN A 176 -10.64 0.50 31.24
C GLN A 176 -10.21 1.80 30.57
N GLY A 177 -11.11 2.78 30.49
CA GLY A 177 -10.81 4.11 29.95
C GLY A 177 -10.90 4.24 28.43
N HIS A 178 -11.21 3.16 27.70
CA HIS A 178 -11.42 3.18 26.26
C HIS A 178 -12.91 3.19 25.89
N LYS A 179 -13.21 3.62 24.66
CA LYS A 179 -14.58 3.54 24.14
C LYS A 179 -14.91 2.11 23.76
N ARG A 180 -16.16 1.70 23.95
CA ARG A 180 -16.63 0.36 23.57
C ARG A 180 -16.44 0.09 22.07
N GLU A 181 -16.63 1.10 21.24
CA GLU A 181 -16.44 1.02 19.80
C GLU A 181 -15.01 0.63 19.43
N GLU A 182 -14.00 1.03 20.22
CA GLU A 182 -12.61 0.66 19.99
C GLU A 182 -12.37 -0.83 20.21
N ALA A 183 -12.98 -1.41 21.25
CA ALA A 183 -12.96 -2.86 21.48
C ALA A 183 -13.65 -3.60 20.32
N VAL A 184 -14.82 -3.12 19.90
CA VAL A 184 -15.58 -3.70 18.79
C VAL A 184 -14.79 -3.68 17.49
N MET A 185 -14.07 -2.59 17.18
CA MET A 185 -13.20 -2.51 15.99
C MET A 185 -12.16 -3.64 15.96
N ILE A 186 -11.52 -3.92 17.10
CA ILE A 186 -10.50 -4.98 17.22
C ILE A 186 -11.14 -6.36 17.06
N LEU A 187 -12.25 -6.60 17.75
CA LEU A 187 -12.97 -7.88 17.69
C LEU A 187 -13.52 -8.16 16.28
N ASN A 188 -14.01 -7.15 15.59
CA ASN A 188 -14.44 -7.25 14.20
C ASN A 188 -13.29 -7.62 13.28
N HIS A 189 -12.11 -7.03 13.51
CA HIS A 189 -10.92 -7.34 12.73
C HIS A 189 -10.47 -8.79 12.91
N LYS A 190 -10.51 -9.31 14.15
CA LYS A 190 -10.31 -10.73 14.45
C LYS A 190 -11.32 -11.60 13.71
N LYS A 191 -12.62 -11.31 13.87
CA LYS A 191 -13.71 -12.08 13.26
C LYS A 191 -13.60 -12.13 11.73
N ALA A 192 -13.23 -11.01 11.11
CA ALA A 192 -13.05 -10.94 9.67
C ALA A 192 -11.84 -11.76 9.20
N LEU A 193 -10.74 -11.78 9.96
CA LEU A 193 -9.58 -12.61 9.62
C LEU A 193 -9.89 -14.11 9.79
N GLU A 194 -10.62 -14.50 10.84
CA GLU A 194 -11.08 -15.89 11.04
C GLU A 194 -11.94 -16.34 9.85
N TYR A 195 -12.92 -15.51 9.44
CA TYR A 195 -13.73 -15.75 8.24
C TYR A 195 -12.87 -15.92 6.97
N ILE A 196 -11.86 -15.06 6.77
CA ILE A 196 -10.95 -15.15 5.63
C ILE A 196 -10.14 -16.44 5.65
N LEU A 197 -9.69 -16.90 6.82
CA LEU A 197 -8.91 -18.14 6.95
C LEU A 197 -9.76 -19.38 6.67
N GLU A 198 -11.02 -19.39 7.13
CA GLU A 198 -11.99 -20.44 6.87
C GLU A 198 -12.34 -20.52 5.37
N GLU A 199 -12.58 -19.38 4.73
CA GLU A 199 -12.99 -19.27 3.32
C GLU A 199 -11.83 -18.98 2.35
N ARG A 200 -10.57 -19.24 2.74
CA ARG A 200 -9.38 -18.72 2.04
C ARG A 200 -9.37 -18.99 0.54
N LYS A 201 -9.80 -20.18 0.12
CA LYS A 201 -9.79 -20.59 -1.30
C LYS A 201 -10.80 -19.80 -2.13
N ASP A 202 -11.88 -19.33 -1.52
CA ASP A 202 -12.90 -18.54 -2.20
C ASP A 202 -12.31 -17.20 -2.66
N PHE A 203 -11.36 -16.61 -1.93
CA PHE A 203 -10.75 -15.33 -2.30
C PHE A 203 -9.80 -15.38 -3.52
N ARG A 204 -9.53 -16.56 -4.10
CA ARG A 204 -8.76 -16.69 -5.37
C ARG A 204 -9.41 -15.96 -6.54
N LYS A 205 -10.74 -15.88 -6.54
CA LYS A 205 -11.52 -15.11 -7.52
C LYS A 205 -12.41 -14.13 -6.78
N LEU A 206 -12.08 -12.84 -6.87
CA LEU A 206 -12.82 -11.78 -6.21
C LEU A 206 -14.10 -11.42 -6.96
N ASN A 207 -15.07 -10.91 -6.20
CA ASN A 207 -16.23 -10.18 -6.70
C ASN A 207 -16.62 -9.11 -5.68
N LEU A 208 -17.51 -8.18 -6.06
CA LEU A 208 -17.98 -7.11 -5.17
C LEU A 208 -18.52 -7.64 -3.84
N ARG A 209 -19.34 -8.70 -3.88
CA ARG A 209 -19.98 -9.29 -2.70
C ARG A 209 -18.95 -9.76 -1.65
N LYS A 210 -17.80 -10.29 -2.07
CA LYS A 210 -16.72 -10.69 -1.16
C LYS A 210 -16.12 -9.50 -0.41
N ILE A 211 -15.96 -8.37 -1.09
CA ILE A 211 -15.46 -7.12 -0.49
C ILE A 211 -16.51 -6.56 0.49
N GLU A 212 -17.79 -6.55 0.10
CA GLU A 212 -18.90 -6.15 0.97
C GLU A 212 -19.04 -7.06 2.20
N ASN A 213 -18.80 -8.37 2.05
CA ASN A 213 -18.83 -9.30 3.18
C ASN A 213 -17.72 -9.01 4.20
N ILE A 214 -16.49 -8.74 3.75
CA ILE A 214 -15.40 -8.31 4.64
C ILE A 214 -15.79 -7.00 5.34
N HIS A 215 -16.29 -6.01 4.59
CA HIS A 215 -16.73 -4.73 5.14
C HIS A 215 -17.80 -4.89 6.20
N ARG A 216 -18.85 -5.68 5.92
CA ARG A 216 -19.94 -5.96 6.84
C ARG A 216 -19.46 -6.50 8.19
N ILE A 217 -18.47 -7.40 8.19
CA ILE A 217 -17.89 -7.91 9.44
C ILE A 217 -17.08 -6.81 10.13
N ILE A 218 -16.30 -6.02 9.37
CA ILE A 218 -15.45 -4.96 9.90
C ILE A 218 -16.22 -3.86 10.62
N VAL A 219 -17.44 -3.56 10.17
CA VAL A 219 -18.25 -2.47 10.74
C VAL A 219 -19.43 -2.94 11.61
N GLU A 220 -19.53 -4.25 11.85
CA GLU A 220 -20.61 -4.83 12.65
C GLU A 220 -20.67 -4.19 14.04
N GLY A 221 -21.85 -3.70 14.43
CA GLY A 221 -22.05 -3.05 15.74
C GLY A 221 -21.45 -1.64 15.88
N LEU A 222 -20.91 -1.04 14.81
CA LEU A 222 -20.37 0.32 14.81
C LEU A 222 -21.34 1.38 14.26
N GLY A 223 -22.59 1.01 13.95
CA GLY A 223 -23.60 1.94 13.43
C GLY A 223 -23.37 2.41 11.99
N VAL A 224 -22.54 1.70 11.22
CA VAL A 224 -22.21 2.02 9.82
C VAL A 224 -23.15 1.27 8.88
N GLN A 225 -23.64 1.92 7.82
CA GLN A 225 -24.48 1.26 6.82
C GLN A 225 -23.68 0.24 6.00
N HIS A 226 -24.35 -0.84 5.62
CA HIS A 226 -23.77 -1.89 4.79
C HIS A 226 -23.96 -1.62 3.29
N GLY A 227 -23.02 -2.11 2.49
CA GLY A 227 -23.05 -1.99 1.04
C GLY A 227 -22.52 -0.64 0.56
N ILE A 228 -22.57 -0.44 -0.75
CA ILE A 228 -22.06 0.78 -1.38
C ILE A 228 -22.79 2.01 -0.84
N ARG A 229 -22.03 3.02 -0.43
CA ARG A 229 -22.60 4.25 0.12
C ARG A 229 -23.29 5.09 -0.95
N LYS A 230 -24.28 5.87 -0.49
CA LYS A 230 -25.03 6.85 -1.31
C LYS A 230 -24.62 8.30 -1.08
N GLY A 231 -23.94 8.57 0.04
CA GLY A 231 -23.55 9.90 0.47
C GLY A 231 -22.08 10.22 0.22
N LEU A 232 -21.72 11.49 0.41
CA LEU A 232 -20.34 11.98 0.38
C LEU A 232 -19.56 11.49 1.60
N VAL A 233 -18.26 11.23 1.42
CA VAL A 233 -17.32 11.01 2.52
C VAL A 233 -16.10 11.90 2.34
N GLY A 234 -15.60 12.44 3.45
CA GLY A 234 -14.34 13.15 3.52
C GLY A 234 -13.21 12.25 3.96
N VAL A 235 -11.99 12.51 3.49
CA VAL A 235 -10.78 11.87 3.99
C VAL A 235 -9.97 12.91 4.75
N VAL A 236 -9.74 12.66 6.04
CA VAL A 236 -8.96 13.58 6.89
C VAL A 236 -7.54 13.73 6.36
N GLY A 237 -7.05 14.98 6.32
CA GLY A 237 -5.67 15.31 5.97
C GLY A 237 -5.42 15.50 4.48
N THR A 238 -6.45 15.54 3.63
CA THR A 238 -6.34 15.71 2.18
C THR A 238 -7.50 16.51 1.60
N ARG A 239 -7.25 17.25 0.51
CA ARG A 239 -8.30 17.90 -0.30
C ARG A 239 -8.93 16.97 -1.34
N TYR A 240 -8.39 15.76 -1.50
CA TYR A 240 -8.92 14.75 -2.39
C TYR A 240 -10.36 14.37 -2.03
N LYS A 241 -11.24 14.36 -3.04
CA LYS A 241 -12.65 13.98 -2.93
C LYS A 241 -12.86 12.63 -3.63
N PRO A 242 -13.19 11.57 -2.87
CA PRO A 242 -13.58 10.29 -3.45
C PRO A 242 -14.82 10.41 -4.34
N LEU A 243 -15.13 9.33 -5.07
CA LEU A 243 -16.37 9.24 -5.85
C LEU A 243 -17.60 9.50 -4.97
N ASP A 244 -18.60 10.20 -5.48
CA ASP A 244 -19.79 10.61 -4.72
C ASP A 244 -21.10 10.02 -5.26
N ASN A 245 -21.01 9.26 -6.37
CA ASN A 245 -22.14 8.62 -7.02
C ASN A 245 -22.08 7.09 -6.84
N GLU A 246 -23.14 6.48 -6.31
CA GLU A 246 -23.26 5.03 -6.05
C GLU A 246 -22.93 4.18 -7.28
N TYR A 247 -23.42 4.57 -8.48
CA TYR A 247 -23.17 3.84 -9.72
C TYR A 247 -21.71 3.91 -10.14
N GLN A 248 -21.07 5.08 -10.03
CA GLN A 248 -19.64 5.25 -10.31
C GLN A 248 -18.76 4.50 -9.31
N ILE A 249 -19.13 4.50 -8.03
CA ILE A 249 -18.44 3.71 -7.00
C ILE A 249 -18.51 2.23 -7.35
N LYS A 250 -19.70 1.72 -7.67
CA LYS A 250 -19.90 0.33 -8.09
C LYS A 250 -19.07 -0.01 -9.33
N GLU A 251 -19.13 0.81 -10.36
CA GLU A 251 -18.35 0.65 -11.59
C GLU A 251 -16.85 0.61 -11.29
N ALA A 252 -16.34 1.51 -10.44
CA ALA A 252 -14.94 1.56 -10.06
C ALA A 252 -14.50 0.28 -9.33
N ILE A 253 -15.29 -0.24 -8.39
CA ILE A 253 -14.99 -1.50 -7.70
C ILE A 253 -15.01 -2.67 -8.68
N GLU A 254 -16.00 -2.75 -9.56
CA GLU A 254 -16.10 -3.82 -10.56
C GLU A 254 -14.91 -3.81 -11.52
N LYS A 255 -14.46 -2.62 -11.96
CA LYS A 255 -13.23 -2.44 -12.74
C LYS A 255 -11.99 -2.88 -11.94
N THR A 256 -11.86 -2.49 -10.68
CA THR A 256 -10.79 -2.93 -9.78
C THR A 256 -10.77 -4.45 -9.65
N VAL A 257 -11.91 -5.08 -9.39
CA VAL A 257 -12.05 -6.55 -9.28
C VAL A 257 -11.66 -7.23 -10.58
N LYS A 258 -12.10 -6.72 -11.74
CA LYS A 258 -11.74 -7.28 -13.05
C LYS A 258 -10.23 -7.25 -13.27
N ILE A 259 -9.57 -6.15 -12.90
CA ILE A 259 -8.11 -6.02 -12.99
C ILE A 259 -7.44 -7.01 -12.04
N ILE A 260 -7.82 -7.04 -10.76
CA ILE A 260 -7.24 -7.96 -9.77
C ILE A 260 -7.36 -9.41 -10.24
N ASN A 261 -8.52 -9.84 -10.71
CA ASN A 261 -8.71 -11.21 -11.20
C ASN A 261 -7.90 -11.52 -12.46
N GLY A 262 -7.47 -10.52 -13.23
CA GLY A 262 -6.68 -10.66 -14.45
C GLY A 262 -5.18 -10.43 -14.29
N LEU A 263 -4.69 -10.17 -13.07
CA LEU A 263 -3.26 -10.12 -12.76
C LEU A 263 -2.71 -11.52 -12.53
N ASP A 264 -1.42 -11.73 -12.80
CA ASP A 264 -0.81 -13.06 -12.77
C ASP A 264 -0.34 -13.47 -11.36
N ASP A 265 0.13 -12.54 -10.54
CA ASP A 265 0.70 -12.80 -9.23
C ASP A 265 -0.15 -12.21 -8.08
N CYS A 266 -0.10 -12.85 -6.89
CA CYS A 266 -0.88 -12.41 -5.73
C CYS A 266 -0.38 -11.10 -5.10
N PHE A 267 0.87 -10.69 -5.30
CA PHE A 267 1.43 -9.46 -4.73
C PHE A 267 0.88 -8.22 -5.43
N SER A 268 0.86 -8.22 -6.77
CA SER A 268 0.21 -7.20 -7.59
C SER A 268 -1.27 -7.11 -7.24
N LYS A 269 -1.98 -8.24 -7.16
CA LYS A 269 -3.39 -8.29 -6.74
C LYS A 269 -3.62 -7.63 -5.38
N ALA A 270 -2.79 -7.99 -4.40
CA ALA A 270 -2.92 -7.54 -3.02
C ALA A 270 -2.64 -6.03 -2.89
N LEU A 271 -1.63 -5.51 -3.59
CA LEU A 271 -1.29 -4.10 -3.62
C LEU A 271 -2.35 -3.25 -4.35
N VAL A 272 -2.87 -3.73 -5.49
CA VAL A 272 -3.99 -3.06 -6.19
C VAL A 272 -5.23 -3.01 -5.30
N GLY A 273 -5.58 -4.12 -4.63
CA GLY A 273 -6.68 -4.16 -3.68
C GLY A 273 -6.51 -3.17 -2.52
N LEU A 274 -5.30 -3.10 -1.95
CA LEU A 274 -4.96 -2.15 -0.89
C LEU A 274 -5.16 -0.71 -1.34
N ALA A 275 -4.61 -0.35 -2.49
CA ALA A 275 -4.58 1.03 -2.99
C ALA A 275 -5.96 1.48 -3.47
N MET A 276 -6.61 0.67 -4.33
CA MET A 276 -7.84 1.07 -5.01
C MET A 276 -9.05 1.13 -4.08
N ILE A 277 -9.24 0.15 -3.19
CA ILE A 277 -10.37 0.20 -2.23
C ILE A 277 -10.20 1.37 -1.27
N SER A 278 -8.96 1.65 -0.85
CA SER A 278 -8.67 2.83 -0.03
C SER A 278 -8.97 4.13 -0.79
N CYS A 279 -8.73 4.21 -2.11
CA CYS A 279 -8.89 5.42 -2.91
C CYS A 279 -10.34 5.68 -3.35
N ILE A 280 -11.06 4.62 -3.70
CA ILE A 280 -12.48 4.66 -4.08
C ILE A 280 -13.35 5.07 -2.88
N GLN A 281 -12.97 4.64 -1.66
CA GLN A 281 -13.75 4.80 -0.42
C GLN A 281 -15.21 4.33 -0.62
N PRO A 282 -15.45 3.06 -0.98
CA PRO A 282 -16.78 2.61 -1.42
C PRO A 282 -17.87 2.57 -0.34
N PHE A 283 -17.48 2.59 0.93
CA PHE A 283 -18.37 2.47 2.08
C PHE A 283 -18.39 3.76 2.91
N GLU A 284 -19.40 3.88 3.78
CA GLU A 284 -19.57 5.02 4.68
C GLU A 284 -18.38 5.18 5.65
N ASP A 285 -17.91 4.08 6.24
CA ASP A 285 -16.68 3.99 7.03
C ASP A 285 -16.06 2.58 6.89
N GLY A 286 -14.84 2.38 7.38
CA GLY A 286 -14.16 1.08 7.41
C GLY A 286 -13.34 0.78 6.16
N ASN A 287 -13.34 1.65 5.15
CA ASN A 287 -12.70 1.44 3.84
C ASN A 287 -11.23 0.98 3.92
N LYS A 288 -10.42 1.64 4.76
CA LYS A 288 -9.00 1.32 4.90
C LYS A 288 -8.75 0.04 5.71
N ARG A 289 -9.62 -0.29 6.66
CA ARG A 289 -9.60 -1.57 7.40
C ARG A 289 -9.99 -2.72 6.46
N THR A 290 -11.03 -2.52 5.66
CA THR A 290 -11.45 -3.47 4.63
C THR A 290 -10.37 -3.69 3.57
N SER A 291 -9.68 -2.64 3.11
CA SER A 291 -8.61 -2.78 2.12
C SER A 291 -7.43 -3.60 2.65
N ARG A 292 -6.98 -3.38 3.90
CA ARG A 292 -5.92 -4.18 4.54
C ARG A 292 -6.30 -5.65 4.70
N LEU A 293 -7.55 -5.95 5.07
CA LEU A 293 -8.01 -7.34 5.15
C LEU A 293 -8.20 -7.99 3.77
N LEU A 294 -8.67 -7.23 2.78
CA LEU A 294 -8.74 -7.71 1.41
C LEU A 294 -7.35 -8.10 0.90
N THR A 295 -6.32 -7.28 1.18
CA THR A 295 -4.92 -7.60 0.89
C THR A 295 -4.52 -8.95 1.48
N ASN A 296 -4.78 -9.18 2.77
CA ASN A 296 -4.46 -10.46 3.40
C ASN A 296 -5.31 -11.62 2.87
N SER A 297 -6.57 -11.40 2.50
CA SER A 297 -7.41 -12.45 1.88
C SER A 297 -6.85 -12.92 0.54
N ILE A 298 -6.30 -12.00 -0.27
CA ILE A 298 -5.69 -12.31 -1.56
C ILE A 298 -4.39 -13.11 -1.35
N LEU A 299 -3.55 -12.67 -0.42
CA LEU A 299 -2.29 -13.36 -0.10
C LEU A 299 -2.56 -14.78 0.43
N LEU A 300 -3.45 -14.91 1.41
CA LEU A 300 -3.80 -16.21 2.01
C LEU A 300 -4.48 -17.17 1.03
N ALA A 301 -5.22 -16.67 0.05
CA ALA A 301 -5.85 -17.49 -0.99
C ALA A 301 -4.83 -18.19 -1.91
N ASP A 302 -3.64 -17.61 -2.03
CA ASP A 302 -2.51 -18.09 -2.83
C ASP A 302 -1.40 -18.69 -1.97
N ASP A 303 -1.72 -19.07 -0.72
CA ASP A 303 -0.78 -19.63 0.26
C ASP A 303 0.45 -18.72 0.46
N ALA A 304 0.26 -17.40 0.38
CA ALA A 304 1.28 -16.41 0.67
C ALA A 304 1.24 -15.90 2.11
N CYS A 305 2.41 -15.53 2.65
CA CYS A 305 2.52 -15.01 4.00
C CYS A 305 1.65 -13.75 4.19
N PRO A 306 0.75 -13.68 5.19
CA PRO A 306 -0.07 -12.49 5.43
C PRO A 306 0.77 -11.34 6.00
N LEU A 307 0.34 -10.11 5.74
CA LEU A 307 0.95 -8.90 6.32
C LEU A 307 0.41 -8.66 7.73
N SER A 308 1.29 -8.47 8.71
CA SER A 308 0.89 -8.05 10.05
C SER A 308 0.74 -6.53 10.20
N PHE A 309 1.36 -5.76 9.29
CA PHE A 309 1.54 -4.30 9.38
C PHE A 309 2.27 -3.80 10.65
N ARG A 310 2.67 -4.68 11.58
CA ARG A 310 3.11 -4.31 12.93
C ARG A 310 4.26 -3.30 12.93
N SER A 311 5.22 -3.45 12.02
CA SER A 311 6.40 -2.60 11.97
C SER A 311 6.19 -1.27 11.26
N ILE A 312 5.01 -1.02 10.69
CA ILE A 312 4.75 0.19 9.92
C ILE A 312 4.61 1.41 10.82
N ASN A 313 5.18 2.54 10.41
CA ASN A 313 4.89 3.83 11.03
C ASN A 313 3.53 4.36 10.52
N GLU A 314 2.63 4.79 11.41
CA GLU A 314 1.29 5.25 10.97
C GLU A 314 1.38 6.49 10.08
N GLY A 315 2.31 7.40 10.37
CA GLY A 315 2.54 8.60 9.59
C GLY A 315 2.97 8.28 8.17
N ASP A 316 3.95 7.40 8.00
CA ASP A 316 4.42 6.98 6.67
C ASP A 316 3.34 6.25 5.88
N TYR A 317 2.55 5.40 6.52
CA TYR A 317 1.42 4.76 5.86
C TYR A 317 0.36 5.78 5.41
N LYS A 318 -0.01 6.73 6.28
CA LYS A 318 -0.96 7.80 5.94
C LYS A 318 -0.45 8.67 4.80
N LYS A 319 0.85 9.02 4.81
CA LYS A 319 1.51 9.75 3.72
C LYS A 319 1.45 8.98 2.41
N ALA A 320 1.79 7.69 2.41
CA ALA A 320 1.75 6.85 1.21
C ALA A 320 0.34 6.77 0.61
N ILE A 321 -0.67 6.64 1.46
CA ILE A 321 -2.08 6.60 1.05
C ILE A 321 -2.53 7.96 0.48
N ILE A 322 -2.19 9.08 1.12
CA ILE A 322 -2.53 10.43 0.63
C ILE A 322 -1.83 10.72 -0.70
N ILE A 323 -0.55 10.36 -0.85
CA ILE A 323 0.18 10.50 -2.13
C ILE A 323 -0.55 9.72 -3.24
N PHE A 324 -0.99 8.50 -2.97
CA PHE A 324 -1.73 7.72 -3.96
C PHE A 324 -3.04 8.42 -4.36
N TYR A 325 -3.78 9.00 -3.41
CA TYR A 325 -5.02 9.73 -3.70
C TYR A 325 -4.78 10.98 -4.53
N GLU A 326 -3.83 11.81 -4.09
CA GLU A 326 -3.61 13.17 -4.61
C GLU A 326 -2.78 13.19 -5.90
N GLN A 327 -1.94 12.17 -6.11
CA GLN A 327 -0.90 12.15 -7.15
C GLN A 327 -0.90 10.88 -8.00
N ASN A 328 -1.71 9.89 -7.63
CA ASN A 328 -1.71 8.54 -8.24
C ASN A 328 -0.31 7.88 -8.24
N SER A 329 0.58 8.26 -7.32
CA SER A 329 1.86 7.55 -7.14
C SER A 329 1.70 6.42 -6.12
N ILE A 330 1.89 5.17 -6.56
CA ILE A 330 1.80 3.97 -5.72
C ILE A 330 3.16 3.57 -5.12
N ARG A 331 4.24 4.21 -5.56
CA ARG A 331 5.63 3.82 -5.23
C ARG A 331 5.89 3.68 -3.73
N MET A 332 5.52 4.69 -2.93
CA MET A 332 5.73 4.67 -1.47
C MET A 332 4.91 3.55 -0.81
N LEU A 333 3.66 3.36 -1.26
CA LEU A 333 2.80 2.29 -0.75
C LEU A 333 3.35 0.91 -1.12
N LYS A 334 3.88 0.73 -2.34
CA LYS A 334 4.57 -0.49 -2.77
C LYS A 334 5.78 -0.80 -1.90
N GLN A 335 6.61 0.20 -1.62
CA GLN A 335 7.79 0.03 -0.76
C GLN A 335 7.39 -0.43 0.65
N LEU A 336 6.37 0.19 1.25
CA LEU A 336 5.84 -0.23 2.54
C LEU A 336 5.29 -1.66 2.47
N PHE A 337 4.55 -2.02 1.40
CA PHE A 337 4.05 -3.37 1.18
C PHE A 337 5.19 -4.42 1.16
N ILE A 338 6.23 -4.18 0.36
CA ILE A 338 7.40 -5.08 0.26
C ILE A 338 8.10 -5.21 1.62
N GLN A 339 8.30 -4.09 2.33
CA GLN A 339 8.92 -4.09 3.65
C GLN A 339 8.10 -4.89 4.66
N GLN A 340 6.77 -4.71 4.66
CA GLN A 340 5.88 -5.47 5.54
C GLN A 340 5.87 -6.96 5.20
N PHE A 341 5.94 -7.33 3.92
CA PHE A 341 6.03 -8.74 3.52
C PHE A 341 7.33 -9.38 4.00
N LYS A 342 8.47 -8.71 3.75
CA LYS A 342 9.80 -9.13 4.26
C LYS A 342 9.80 -9.26 5.78
N PHE A 343 9.21 -8.28 6.47
CA PHE A 343 9.06 -8.31 7.91
C PHE A 343 8.24 -9.51 8.37
N ALA A 344 7.11 -9.79 7.70
CA ALA A 344 6.25 -10.90 8.07
C ALA A 344 6.98 -12.24 7.90
N VAL A 345 7.57 -12.49 6.74
CA VAL A 345 8.36 -13.71 6.48
C VAL A 345 9.53 -13.84 7.45
N LYS A 346 10.15 -12.76 7.91
CA LYS A 346 11.26 -12.85 8.87
C LYS A 346 10.81 -13.17 10.30
N ASN A 347 9.62 -12.70 10.71
CA ASN A 347 9.24 -12.65 12.13
C ASN A 347 8.08 -13.61 12.49
N TYR A 348 7.42 -14.20 11.52
CA TYR A 348 6.36 -15.19 11.74
C TYR A 348 6.64 -16.46 10.93
N PHE A 349 6.21 -17.58 11.51
CA PHE A 349 6.27 -18.95 10.98
C PHE A 349 7.67 -19.48 10.67
#